data_AF-A0A968NR99-F1
#
_entry.id   AF-A0A968NR99-F1
#
_cell.length_a   1.000
_cell.length_b   1.000
_cell.length_c   1.000
_cell.angle_alpha   90.00
_cell.angle_beta   90.00
_cell.angle_gamma   90.00
#
_symmetry.space_group_name_H-M   'P 1'
#
loop_
_entity.id
_entity.type
_entity.pdbx_description
1 polymer ?
#
loop_
_entity_poly.entity_id
_entity_poly.type
_entity_poly.pdbx_seq_one_letter_code
_entity_poly.pdbx_strand_id
1 'polypeptide(L)'
;MQIALAIADQPLLRSLLLRCLPAVLPAHQLGAVTAAIGVPIGKKAADGVLTVEQIYCILADSIEAGTAAASCRPDPRSLKCESELQTLGQSISLAQAIVLLQQAQFSPAQAEEILHLSSEGWHKSWWYSIDADGNFTVPFLRQIRTLRYANGRVTLQYKDRFEQDKPPCFRSQPRQVLVEIETESQSFRQTLEKINYAKAKLGIQAAILICDRLSELEVQGFVSQQISIYSSTAELPVQADCQSCAAIECPLHGYVDSPVIACRQYCVQAL
;
A
#
# COMPACT_ATOMS: atom_id res chain seq x y z
N MET A 1 -4.65 -15.47 11.95
CA MET A 1 -4.27 -14.18 11.32
C MET A 1 -2.85 -14.18 10.76
N GLN A 2 -1.82 -14.71 11.46
CA GLN A 2 -0.48 -14.92 10.88
C GLN A 2 -0.51 -15.77 9.59
N ILE A 3 -1.33 -16.82 9.57
CA ILE A 3 -1.58 -17.64 8.37
C ILE A 3 -2.22 -16.83 7.23
N ALA A 4 -3.07 -15.85 7.55
CA ALA A 4 -3.74 -15.00 6.54
C ALA A 4 -2.77 -14.00 5.89
N LEU A 5 -1.77 -13.51 6.63
CA LEU A 5 -0.66 -12.73 6.04
C LEU A 5 0.23 -13.62 5.15
N ALA A 6 0.36 -14.91 5.47
CA ALA A 6 1.27 -15.84 4.76
C ALA A 6 0.77 -16.21 3.37
N ILE A 7 -0.54 -16.19 3.22
CA ILE A 7 -1.26 -16.51 1.98
C ILE A 7 -1.93 -15.26 1.41
N ALA A 8 -1.60 -14.07 1.92
CA ALA A 8 -2.19 -12.81 1.48
C ALA A 8 -1.82 -12.54 0.03
N ASP A 9 -2.83 -12.32 -0.80
CA ASP A 9 -2.63 -11.82 -2.15
C ASP A 9 -2.21 -10.34 -2.11
N GLN A 10 -1.71 -9.83 -3.24
CA GLN A 10 -1.33 -8.42 -3.33
C GLN A 10 -2.46 -7.44 -2.93
N PRO A 11 -3.73 -7.64 -3.33
CA PRO A 11 -4.85 -6.83 -2.87
C PRO A 11 -4.95 -6.74 -1.34
N LEU A 12 -4.82 -7.86 -0.62
CA LEU A 12 -4.91 -7.90 0.83
C LEU A 12 -3.75 -7.16 1.51
N LEU A 13 -2.54 -7.37 1.03
CA LEU A 13 -1.34 -6.69 1.53
C LEU A 13 -1.41 -5.18 1.31
N ARG A 14 -1.93 -4.75 0.15
CA ARG A 14 -2.17 -3.32 -0.15
C ARG A 14 -3.26 -2.75 0.77
N SER A 15 -4.36 -3.48 0.97
CA SER A 15 -5.43 -3.07 1.89
C SER A 15 -4.90 -2.82 3.30
N LEU A 16 -4.02 -3.69 3.81
CA LEU A 16 -3.42 -3.55 5.14
C LEU A 16 -2.63 -2.24 5.30
N LEU A 17 -1.87 -1.85 4.27
CA LEU A 17 -1.05 -0.61 4.26
C LEU A 17 -1.89 0.66 4.10
N LEU A 18 -3.05 0.56 3.43
CA LEU A 18 -3.90 1.69 3.08
C LEU A 18 -5.02 1.96 4.09
N ARG A 19 -5.53 0.92 4.75
CA ARG A 19 -6.68 1.01 5.67
C ARG A 19 -6.28 1.06 7.14
N CYS A 20 -5.00 0.99 7.46
CA CYS A 20 -4.52 1.20 8.82
C CYS A 20 -4.57 2.69 9.22
N LEU A 21 -4.53 2.95 10.53
CA LEU A 21 -4.64 4.28 11.13
C LEU A 21 -3.39 4.61 11.96
N PRO A 22 -2.56 5.58 11.54
CA PRO A 22 -2.56 6.25 10.24
C PRO A 22 -2.14 5.29 9.10
N ALA A 23 -2.48 5.64 7.85
CA ALA A 23 -2.00 4.87 6.69
C ALA A 23 -0.47 4.92 6.61
N VAL A 24 0.18 3.78 6.33
CA VAL A 24 1.65 3.72 6.29
C VAL A 24 2.20 4.47 5.07
N LEU A 25 1.52 4.33 3.92
CA LEU A 25 1.82 5.05 2.69
C LEU A 25 0.53 5.46 1.96
N PRO A 26 0.52 6.58 1.23
CA PRO A 26 -0.55 6.92 0.31
C PRO A 26 -0.66 5.90 -0.84
N ALA A 27 -1.87 5.66 -1.36
CA ALA A 27 -2.10 4.68 -2.43
C ALA A 27 -1.32 4.95 -3.72
N HIS A 28 -1.08 6.22 -4.08
CA HIS A 28 -0.29 6.58 -5.25
C HIS A 28 1.22 6.36 -5.07
N GLN A 29 1.69 6.15 -3.84
CA GLN A 29 3.08 5.85 -3.52
C GLN A 29 3.30 4.36 -3.29
N LEU A 30 2.29 3.52 -3.50
CA LEU A 30 2.35 2.10 -3.20
C LEU A 30 2.58 1.27 -4.47
N GLY A 31 3.80 0.76 -4.66
CA GLY A 31 4.18 -0.19 -5.71
C GLY A 31 3.96 -1.63 -5.30
N ALA A 32 4.83 -2.54 -5.75
CA ALA A 32 4.80 -3.94 -5.35
C ALA A 32 4.90 -4.11 -3.82
N VAL A 33 4.18 -5.10 -3.30
CA VAL A 33 4.21 -5.46 -1.88
C VAL A 33 4.50 -6.95 -1.78
N THR A 34 5.46 -7.30 -0.93
CA THR A 34 5.77 -8.68 -0.57
C THR A 34 5.79 -8.81 0.95
N ALA A 35 5.54 -10.02 1.45
CA ALA A 35 5.48 -10.32 2.88
C ALA A 35 6.45 -11.44 3.24
N ALA A 36 7.11 -11.30 4.39
CA ALA A 36 7.86 -12.36 5.07
C ALA A 36 7.27 -12.57 6.46
N ILE A 37 7.20 -13.81 6.94
CA ILE A 37 6.49 -14.17 8.19
C ILE A 37 7.38 -14.98 9.10
N GLY A 38 7.16 -14.86 10.41
CA GLY A 38 7.97 -15.54 11.41
C GLY A 38 9.42 -15.09 11.35
N VAL A 39 9.65 -13.80 11.09
CA VAL A 39 11.00 -13.25 10.88
C VAL A 39 11.78 -13.38 12.19
N PRO A 40 12.91 -14.11 12.22
CA PRO A 40 13.63 -14.36 13.45
C PRO A 40 14.30 -13.08 13.97
N ILE A 41 14.12 -12.81 15.27
CA ILE A 41 14.70 -11.69 16.00
C ILE A 41 15.36 -12.21 17.28
N GLY A 42 16.59 -12.70 17.13
CA GLY A 42 17.33 -13.34 18.23
C GLY A 42 16.64 -14.62 18.70
N LYS A 43 16.17 -14.64 19.96
CA LYS A 43 15.44 -15.78 20.56
C LYS A 43 13.92 -15.72 20.36
N LYS A 44 13.41 -14.67 19.70
CA LYS A 44 11.98 -14.45 19.41
C LYS A 44 11.79 -14.37 17.89
N ALA A 45 10.55 -14.35 17.45
CA ALA A 45 10.19 -14.02 16.06
C ALA A 45 9.21 -12.85 16.05
N ALA A 46 9.30 -12.01 15.02
CA ALA A 46 8.23 -11.11 14.65
C ALA A 46 7.20 -11.84 13.79
N ASP A 47 5.95 -11.39 13.88
CA ASP A 47 4.86 -12.04 13.15
C ASP A 47 5.01 -11.88 11.64
N GLY A 48 5.39 -10.68 11.17
CA GLY A 48 5.80 -10.51 9.78
C GLY A 48 6.51 -9.19 9.48
N VAL A 49 7.07 -9.11 8.28
CA VAL A 49 7.65 -7.90 7.69
C VAL A 49 7.13 -7.77 6.27
N LEU A 50 6.51 -6.64 5.96
CA LEU A 50 6.16 -6.27 4.59
C LEU A 50 7.33 -5.52 3.98
N THR A 51 7.74 -5.92 2.78
CA THR A 51 8.61 -5.10 1.93
C THR A 51 7.74 -4.41 0.91
N VAL A 52 7.76 -3.09 0.96
CA VAL A 52 6.90 -2.23 0.16
C VAL A 52 7.76 -1.42 -0.80
N GLU A 53 7.43 -1.47 -2.07
CA GLU A 53 7.97 -0.51 -3.04
C GLU A 53 7.28 0.84 -2.82
N GLN A 54 8.00 1.81 -2.26
CA GLN A 54 7.48 3.17 -2.16
C GLN A 54 7.81 3.96 -3.43
N ILE A 55 6.79 4.27 -4.24
CA ILE A 55 6.85 5.02 -5.50
C ILE A 55 6.88 6.53 -5.22
N TYR A 56 7.86 7.23 -5.79
CA TYR A 56 7.93 8.69 -5.78
C TYR A 56 7.66 9.26 -7.18
N CYS A 57 6.52 9.93 -7.31
CA CYS A 57 6.18 10.74 -8.48
C CYS A 57 5.98 12.19 -8.05
N ILE A 58 6.41 13.12 -8.89
CA ILE A 58 6.26 14.57 -8.68
C ILE A 58 5.44 15.15 -9.83
N LEU A 59 4.50 16.03 -9.48
CA LEU A 59 3.71 16.76 -10.46
C LEU A 59 4.64 17.69 -11.24
N ALA A 60 4.62 17.63 -12.57
CA ALA A 60 5.54 18.41 -13.39
C ALA A 60 5.40 19.92 -13.18
N ASP A 61 4.19 20.38 -12.85
CA ASP A 61 3.88 21.79 -12.62
C ASP A 61 4.28 22.28 -11.21
N SER A 62 4.67 21.37 -10.30
CA SER A 62 5.24 21.74 -8.99
C SER A 62 6.76 21.98 -9.03
N ILE A 63 7.41 21.63 -10.15
CA ILE A 63 8.84 21.87 -10.35
C ILE A 63 9.02 23.30 -10.87
N GLU A 64 9.90 24.08 -10.25
CA GLU A 64 10.19 25.44 -10.71
C GLU A 64 10.61 25.46 -12.18
N ALA A 65 10.07 26.41 -12.94
CA ALA A 65 10.19 26.56 -14.39
C ALA A 65 11.64 26.74 -14.92
N GLY A 66 12.65 26.68 -14.05
CA GLY A 66 14.07 26.79 -14.38
C GLY A 66 14.83 25.46 -14.53
N THR A 67 14.19 24.31 -14.27
CA THR A 67 14.85 23.00 -14.45
C THR A 67 14.69 22.48 -15.88
N ALA A 68 15.75 21.89 -16.44
CA ALA A 68 15.77 21.33 -17.81
C ALA A 68 14.71 20.23 -18.06
N ALA A 69 14.11 19.69 -17.00
CA ALA A 69 13.02 18.72 -17.10
C ALA A 69 11.73 19.34 -17.68
N ALA A 70 11.44 20.62 -17.41
CA ALA A 70 10.17 21.25 -17.79
C ALA A 70 9.94 21.34 -19.32
N SER A 71 11.00 21.31 -20.13
CA SER A 71 10.95 21.49 -21.58
C SER A 71 10.85 20.20 -22.40
N CYS A 72 10.88 19.01 -21.79
CA CYS A 72 10.94 17.71 -22.49
C CYS A 72 9.62 16.91 -22.42
N ARG A 73 8.46 17.59 -22.45
CA ARG A 73 7.16 16.90 -22.43
C ARG A 73 6.84 16.34 -23.83
N PRO A 74 6.59 15.03 -24.00
CA PRO A 74 6.21 14.46 -25.28
C PRO A 74 4.83 14.96 -25.71
N ASP A 75 4.55 14.90 -27.02
CA ASP A 75 3.20 15.16 -27.52
C ASP A 75 2.23 14.14 -26.89
N PRO A 76 1.12 14.55 -26.25
CA PRO A 76 0.12 13.62 -25.74
C PRO A 76 -0.35 12.56 -26.77
N ARG A 77 -0.25 12.86 -28.07
CA ARG A 77 -0.59 11.94 -29.17
C ARG A 77 0.45 10.84 -29.38
N SER A 78 1.69 11.01 -28.92
CA SER A 78 2.74 9.97 -29.02
C SER A 78 2.65 8.92 -27.91
N LEU A 79 1.83 9.15 -26.88
CA LEU A 79 1.64 8.22 -25.76
C LEU A 79 0.81 7.00 -26.17
N LYS A 80 1.48 5.86 -26.41
CA LYS A 80 0.87 4.63 -26.91
C LYS A 80 0.56 3.60 -25.82
N CYS A 81 1.24 3.67 -24.69
CA CYS A 81 1.08 2.71 -23.61
C CYS A 81 0.24 3.29 -22.46
N GLU A 82 -0.54 2.43 -21.80
CA GLU A 82 -1.48 2.80 -20.74
C GLU A 82 -1.37 1.83 -19.56
N SER A 83 -1.43 2.35 -18.34
CA SER A 83 -1.53 1.54 -17.13
C SER A 83 -2.95 1.01 -16.91
N GLU A 84 -3.06 -0.03 -16.10
CA GLU A 84 -4.36 -0.40 -15.53
C GLU A 84 -4.97 0.77 -14.71
N LEU A 85 -6.29 0.74 -14.56
CA LEU A 85 -7.02 1.70 -13.74
C LEU A 85 -6.68 1.50 -12.26
N GLN A 86 -6.07 2.50 -11.66
CA GLN A 86 -5.71 2.49 -10.25
C GLN A 86 -6.72 3.30 -9.43
N THR A 87 -6.96 2.89 -8.19
CA THR A 87 -7.83 3.63 -7.26
C THR A 87 -6.96 4.33 -6.21
N LEU A 88 -7.02 5.67 -6.20
CA LEU A 88 -6.30 6.52 -5.25
C LEU A 88 -7.01 6.57 -3.89
N GLY A 89 -8.34 6.52 -3.90
CA GLY A 89 -9.16 6.46 -2.70
C GLY A 89 -10.55 5.97 -3.04
N GLN A 90 -11.04 4.97 -2.31
CA GLN A 90 -12.32 4.32 -2.58
C GLN A 90 -13.37 4.74 -1.57
N SER A 91 -14.51 5.23 -2.05
CA SER A 91 -15.65 5.65 -1.23
C SER A 91 -15.20 6.48 -0.02
N ILE A 92 -14.53 7.59 -0.26
CA ILE A 92 -14.00 8.49 0.77
C ILE A 92 -14.86 9.76 0.88
N SER A 93 -14.73 10.50 1.99
CA SER A 93 -15.38 11.81 2.12
C SER A 93 -14.71 12.84 1.21
N LEU A 94 -15.42 13.94 0.92
CA LEU A 94 -14.86 15.04 0.12
C LEU A 94 -13.59 15.63 0.78
N ALA A 95 -13.59 15.78 2.11
CA ALA A 95 -12.44 16.27 2.86
C ALA A 95 -11.22 15.34 2.72
N GLN A 96 -11.43 14.03 2.80
CA GLN A 96 -10.36 13.04 2.56
C GLN A 96 -9.83 13.10 1.13
N ALA A 97 -10.72 13.31 0.16
CA ALA A 97 -10.33 13.44 -1.25
C ALA A 97 -9.47 14.70 -1.49
N ILE A 98 -9.83 15.84 -0.89
CA ILE A 98 -9.02 17.07 -0.94
C ILE A 98 -7.63 16.83 -0.37
N VAL A 99 -7.54 16.21 0.81
CA VAL A 99 -6.25 15.90 1.45
C VAL A 99 -5.39 15.01 0.55
N LEU A 100 -5.96 13.98 -0.07
CA LEU A 100 -5.21 13.11 -0.99
C LEU A 100 -4.68 13.87 -2.21
N LEU A 101 -5.48 14.76 -2.79
CA LEU A 101 -5.06 15.57 -3.94
C LEU A 101 -3.96 16.58 -3.55
N GLN A 102 -4.08 17.21 -2.37
CA GLN A 102 -3.05 18.12 -1.85
C GLN A 102 -1.74 17.38 -1.53
N GLN A 103 -1.80 16.18 -0.97
CA GLN A 103 -0.63 15.33 -0.75
C GLN A 103 0.05 14.93 -2.08
N ALA A 104 -0.75 14.79 -3.14
CA ALA A 104 -0.28 14.61 -4.50
C ALA A 104 0.18 15.94 -5.17
N GLN A 105 0.33 17.02 -4.40
CA GLN A 105 0.82 18.34 -4.83
C GLN A 105 -0.08 19.09 -5.81
N PHE A 106 -1.36 18.70 -5.93
CA PHE A 106 -2.32 19.54 -6.66
C PHE A 106 -2.59 20.83 -5.88
N SER A 107 -2.63 21.95 -6.60
CA SER A 107 -3.10 23.21 -6.03
C SER A 107 -4.58 23.11 -5.59
N PRO A 108 -5.04 23.95 -4.67
CA PRO A 108 -6.46 23.97 -4.26
C PRO A 108 -7.42 24.12 -5.45
N ALA A 109 -7.08 24.97 -6.42
CA ALA A 109 -7.89 25.16 -7.63
C ALA A 109 -7.96 23.89 -8.51
N GLN A 110 -6.82 23.21 -8.71
CA GLN A 110 -6.81 21.93 -9.44
C GLN A 110 -7.57 20.85 -8.69
N ALA A 111 -7.46 20.80 -7.36
CA ALA A 111 -8.20 19.83 -6.55
C ALA A 111 -9.72 20.05 -6.68
N GLU A 112 -10.17 21.30 -6.64
CA GLU A 112 -11.57 21.65 -6.90
C GLU A 112 -12.01 21.25 -8.32
N GLU A 113 -11.21 21.56 -9.34
CA GLU A 113 -11.48 21.16 -10.73
C GLU A 113 -11.66 19.64 -10.85
N ILE A 114 -10.69 18.86 -10.35
CA ILE A 114 -10.70 17.39 -10.38
C ILE A 114 -11.96 16.83 -9.71
N LEU A 115 -12.35 17.40 -8.56
CA LEU A 115 -13.51 16.94 -7.83
C LEU A 115 -14.80 17.26 -8.59
N HIS A 116 -14.90 18.39 -9.28
CA HIS A 116 -16.11 18.84 -10.00
C HIS A 116 -16.21 18.38 -11.46
N LEU A 117 -15.30 17.51 -11.91
CA LEU A 117 -15.43 16.84 -13.20
C LEU A 117 -16.77 16.09 -13.32
N SER A 118 -17.28 16.01 -14.55
CA SER A 118 -18.37 15.08 -14.89
C SER A 118 -17.94 13.62 -14.71
N SER A 119 -18.89 12.69 -14.70
CA SER A 119 -18.59 11.25 -14.53
C SER A 119 -17.65 10.68 -15.59
N GLU A 120 -17.66 11.26 -16.79
CA GLU A 120 -16.77 10.92 -17.92
C GLU A 120 -15.53 11.81 -18.01
N GLY A 121 -15.42 12.81 -17.14
CA GLY A 121 -14.35 13.79 -17.14
C GLY A 121 -13.03 13.22 -16.62
N TRP A 122 -11.95 13.62 -17.28
CA TRP A 122 -10.58 13.31 -16.86
C TRP A 122 -9.74 14.58 -16.80
N HIS A 123 -9.19 14.87 -15.62
CA HIS A 123 -8.15 15.88 -15.49
C HIS A 123 -6.81 15.28 -15.93
N LYS A 124 -6.05 16.02 -16.72
CA LYS A 124 -4.78 15.56 -17.29
C LYS A 124 -3.64 16.37 -16.70
N SER A 125 -2.65 15.68 -16.15
CA SER A 125 -1.49 16.29 -15.53
C SER A 125 -0.23 15.54 -15.93
N TRP A 126 0.88 16.27 -16.09
CA TRP A 126 2.18 15.67 -16.37
C TRP A 126 2.92 15.36 -15.08
N TRP A 127 3.64 14.25 -15.08
CA TRP A 127 4.35 13.76 -13.91
C TRP A 127 5.72 13.25 -14.29
N TYR A 128 6.66 13.36 -13.36
CA TYR A 128 7.95 12.70 -13.42
C TYR A 128 7.99 11.63 -12.34
N SER A 129 8.58 10.47 -12.64
CA SER A 129 9.13 9.64 -11.58
C SER A 129 10.56 10.07 -11.30
N ILE A 130 11.06 9.70 -10.13
CA ILE A 130 12.48 9.86 -9.79
C ILE A 130 13.16 8.50 -10.00
N ASP A 131 14.37 8.45 -10.56
CA ASP A 131 15.16 7.22 -10.67
C ASP A 131 15.96 6.91 -9.39
N ALA A 132 16.80 5.88 -9.43
CA ALA A 132 17.63 5.46 -8.30
C ALA A 132 18.68 6.53 -7.89
N ASP A 133 19.15 7.31 -8.86
CA ASP A 133 20.18 8.34 -8.68
C ASP A 133 19.57 9.70 -8.29
N GLY A 134 18.24 9.79 -8.22
CA GLY A 134 17.53 11.01 -7.84
C GLY A 134 17.19 11.93 -9.01
N ASN A 135 17.39 11.50 -10.25
CA ASN A 135 17.07 12.27 -11.45
C ASN A 135 15.62 12.07 -11.87
N PHE A 136 15.05 13.06 -12.54
CA PHE A 136 13.72 12.92 -13.16
C PHE A 136 13.80 12.00 -14.37
N THR A 137 12.86 11.06 -14.44
CA THR A 137 12.68 10.19 -15.60
C THR A 137 11.93 10.89 -16.74
N VAL A 138 11.64 10.16 -17.82
CA VAL A 138 10.79 10.66 -18.90
C VAL A 138 9.39 10.99 -18.37
N PRO A 139 8.84 12.19 -18.67
CA PRO A 139 7.52 12.56 -18.19
C PRO A 139 6.43 11.64 -18.72
N PHE A 140 5.45 11.37 -17.88
CA PHE A 140 4.25 10.60 -18.22
C PHE A 140 2.98 11.39 -17.91
N LEU A 141 1.91 11.07 -18.63
CA LEU A 141 0.64 11.75 -18.46
C LEU A 141 -0.26 10.96 -17.51
N ARG A 142 -0.63 11.54 -16.37
CA ARG A 142 -1.62 10.97 -15.47
C ARG A 142 -2.97 11.60 -15.74
N GLN A 143 -3.96 10.73 -15.93
CA GLN A 143 -5.35 11.10 -16.08
C GLN A 143 -6.08 10.72 -14.79
N ILE A 144 -6.68 11.69 -14.12
CA ILE A 144 -7.42 11.48 -12.86
C ILE A 144 -8.90 11.76 -13.09
N ARG A 145 -9.77 10.93 -12.52
CA ARG A 145 -11.22 11.15 -12.50
C ARG A 145 -11.79 10.99 -11.10
N THR A 146 -12.97 11.56 -10.93
CA THR A 146 -13.76 11.49 -9.70
C THR A 146 -15.11 10.83 -9.98
N LEU A 147 -15.38 9.69 -9.33
CA LEU A 147 -16.71 9.08 -9.31
C LEU A 147 -17.45 9.56 -8.06
N ARG A 148 -18.65 10.12 -8.24
CA ARG A 148 -19.48 10.64 -7.15
C ARG A 148 -20.64 9.70 -6.87
N TYR A 149 -20.90 9.40 -5.60
CA TYR A 149 -22.03 8.59 -5.17
C TYR A 149 -23.14 9.47 -4.58
N ALA A 150 -24.38 8.97 -4.59
CA ALA A 150 -25.55 9.67 -4.07
C ALA A 150 -25.43 10.03 -2.57
N ASN A 151 -24.63 9.29 -1.81
CA ASN A 151 -24.36 9.55 -0.39
C ASN A 151 -23.30 10.65 -0.15
N GLY A 152 -22.87 11.37 -1.19
CA GLY A 152 -21.87 12.43 -1.09
C GLY A 152 -20.42 11.94 -0.97
N ARG A 153 -20.18 10.62 -0.97
CA ARG A 153 -18.83 10.04 -1.01
C ARG A 153 -18.30 10.04 -2.44
N VAL A 154 -16.98 9.99 -2.56
CA VAL A 154 -16.29 9.99 -3.86
C VAL A 154 -15.27 8.86 -3.97
N THR A 155 -14.97 8.45 -5.20
CA THR A 155 -13.83 7.58 -5.51
C THR A 155 -12.92 8.30 -6.50
N LEU A 156 -11.64 8.42 -6.15
CA LEU A 156 -10.61 8.97 -7.03
C LEU A 156 -9.90 7.82 -7.73
N GLN A 157 -9.84 7.88 -9.06
CA GLN A 157 -9.15 6.87 -9.87
C GLN A 157 -8.21 7.55 -10.86
N TYR A 158 -7.15 6.84 -11.24
CA TYR A 158 -6.21 7.35 -12.22
C TYR A 158 -5.69 6.26 -13.16
N LYS A 159 -5.20 6.72 -14.31
CA LYS A 159 -4.44 5.94 -15.28
C LYS A 159 -3.25 6.75 -15.76
N ASP A 160 -2.16 6.06 -16.05
CA ASP A 160 -0.93 6.66 -16.53
C ASP A 160 -0.71 6.29 -18.00
N ARG A 161 -0.23 7.25 -18.79
CA ARG A 161 0.10 7.08 -20.21
C ARG A 161 1.55 7.42 -20.48
N PHE A 162 2.19 6.58 -21.28
CA PHE A 162 3.63 6.61 -21.55
C PHE A 162 3.90 6.57 -23.06
N GLU A 163 5.02 7.15 -23.48
CA GLU A 163 5.47 7.10 -24.88
C GLU A 163 6.03 5.73 -25.27
N GLN A 164 6.69 5.06 -24.32
CA GLN A 164 7.26 3.72 -24.45
C GLN A 164 6.65 2.79 -23.37
N ASP A 165 7.29 1.66 -23.10
CA ASP A 165 6.89 0.76 -22.02
C ASP A 165 6.81 1.47 -20.67
N LYS A 166 5.97 0.94 -19.77
CA LYS A 166 5.87 1.41 -18.40
C LYS A 166 7.29 1.50 -17.81
N PRO A 167 7.76 2.67 -17.34
CA PRO A 167 9.13 2.82 -16.87
C PRO A 167 9.41 1.77 -15.77
N PRO A 168 10.50 0.99 -15.88
CA PRO A 168 10.78 -0.12 -14.98
C PRO A 168 11.05 0.29 -13.53
N CYS A 169 11.23 1.58 -13.26
CA CYS A 169 11.49 2.08 -11.93
C CYS A 169 10.95 3.51 -11.80
N PHE A 170 9.72 3.59 -11.32
CA PHE A 170 9.40 4.59 -10.30
C PHE A 170 10.35 4.33 -9.13
N ARG A 171 11.05 5.32 -8.57
CA ARG A 171 11.97 5.10 -7.44
C ARG A 171 11.33 4.12 -6.46
N SER A 172 11.88 2.91 -6.39
CA SER A 172 11.35 1.80 -5.63
C SER A 172 12.24 1.71 -4.39
N GLN A 173 12.00 2.55 -3.39
CA GLN A 173 12.70 2.33 -2.13
C GLN A 173 12.01 1.17 -1.43
N PRO A 174 12.67 0.00 -1.25
CA PRO A 174 12.11 -1.05 -0.45
C PRO A 174 12.01 -0.52 0.98
N ARG A 175 10.79 -0.21 1.39
CA ARG A 175 10.48 0.18 2.75
C ARG A 175 9.94 -1.03 3.47
N GLN A 176 10.60 -1.37 4.58
CA GLN A 176 10.12 -2.44 5.44
C GLN A 176 9.10 -1.88 6.44
N VAL A 177 8.03 -2.64 6.65
CA VAL A 177 7.00 -2.36 7.64
C VAL A 177 6.84 -3.61 8.49
N LEU A 178 7.10 -3.47 9.79
CA LEU A 178 6.88 -4.56 10.73
C LEU A 178 5.38 -4.81 10.87
N VAL A 179 4.96 -6.06 10.89
CA VAL A 179 3.58 -6.44 11.20
C VAL A 179 3.58 -7.26 12.47
N GLU A 180 2.78 -6.82 13.42
CA GLU A 180 2.58 -7.46 14.71
C GLU A 180 1.09 -7.72 14.90
N ILE A 181 0.75 -8.91 15.37
CA ILE A 181 -0.63 -9.32 15.64
C ILE A 181 -0.81 -9.38 17.14
N GLU A 182 -1.77 -8.60 17.65
CA GLU A 182 -2.12 -8.64 19.05
C GLU A 182 -2.68 -10.02 19.42
N THR A 183 -2.22 -10.53 20.57
CA THR A 183 -2.77 -11.74 21.20
C THR A 183 -3.50 -11.32 22.47
N GLU A 184 -4.67 -11.90 22.76
CA GLU A 184 -5.58 -11.55 23.88
C GLU A 184 -4.91 -11.51 25.27
N SER A 185 -3.75 -12.13 25.43
CA SER A 185 -2.99 -12.21 26.68
C SER A 185 -1.97 -11.10 26.90
N GLN A 186 -1.73 -10.23 25.92
CA GLN A 186 -0.72 -9.17 26.02
C GLN A 186 -1.34 -7.84 26.44
N SER A 187 -0.72 -7.20 27.43
CA SER A 187 -1.04 -5.82 27.80
C SER A 187 -0.42 -4.81 26.81
N PHE A 188 -1.02 -3.62 26.69
CA PHE A 188 -0.50 -2.49 25.91
C PHE A 188 1.02 -2.32 26.02
N ARG A 189 1.55 -2.29 27.25
CA ARG A 189 2.98 -2.12 27.51
C ARG A 189 3.82 -3.24 26.92
N GLN A 190 3.39 -4.50 27.06
CA GLN A 190 4.12 -5.66 26.55
C GLN A 190 4.13 -5.68 25.02
N THR A 191 2.99 -5.35 24.40
CA THR A 191 2.87 -5.22 22.94
C THR A 191 3.79 -4.12 22.42
N LEU A 192 3.80 -2.95 23.06
CA LEU A 192 4.66 -1.83 22.69
C LEU A 192 6.16 -2.17 22.85
N GLU A 193 6.55 -2.80 23.95
CA GLU A 193 7.93 -3.26 24.19
C GLU A 193 8.36 -4.29 23.14
N LYS A 194 7.48 -5.23 22.75
CA LYS A 194 7.75 -6.22 21.70
C LYS A 194 7.97 -5.55 20.35
N ILE A 195 7.08 -4.63 19.94
CA ILE A 195 7.18 -3.90 18.68
C ILE A 195 8.47 -3.07 18.64
N ASN A 196 8.76 -2.30 19.68
CA ASN A 196 9.94 -1.44 19.71
C ASN A 196 11.24 -2.26 19.70
N TYR A 197 11.28 -3.39 20.40
CA TYR A 197 12.40 -4.32 20.34
C TYR A 197 12.60 -4.85 18.91
N ALA A 198 11.53 -5.29 18.25
CA ALA A 198 11.58 -5.82 16.90
C ALA A 198 12.02 -4.76 15.88
N LYS A 199 11.46 -3.55 15.95
CA LYS A 199 11.85 -2.38 15.16
C LYS A 199 13.35 -2.10 15.29
N ALA A 200 13.86 -2.02 16.53
CA ALA A 200 15.27 -1.74 16.80
C ALA A 200 16.20 -2.84 16.27
N LYS A 201 15.81 -4.11 16.38
CA LYS A 201 16.63 -5.23 15.92
C LYS A 201 16.66 -5.41 14.41
N LEU A 202 15.56 -5.13 13.73
CA LEU A 202 15.46 -5.23 12.27
C LEU A 202 15.84 -3.92 11.56
N GLY A 203 16.05 -2.83 12.30
CA GLY A 203 16.28 -1.50 11.70
C GLY A 203 15.05 -0.91 11.01
N ILE A 204 13.85 -1.36 11.39
CA ILE A 204 12.59 -0.97 10.77
C ILE A 204 11.97 0.21 11.54
N GLN A 205 11.53 1.24 10.81
CA GLN A 205 10.98 2.46 11.40
C GLN A 205 9.45 2.45 11.54
N ALA A 206 8.73 1.78 10.65
CA ALA A 206 7.27 1.73 10.65
C ALA A 206 6.76 0.36 11.10
N ALA A 207 5.65 0.34 11.83
CA ALA A 207 4.99 -0.91 12.24
C ALA A 207 3.47 -0.82 12.07
N ILE A 208 2.83 -1.95 11.80
CA ILE A 208 1.39 -2.13 11.82
C ILE A 208 1.07 -3.11 12.94
N LEU A 209 0.19 -2.70 13.85
CA LEU A 209 -0.46 -3.55 14.83
C LEU A 209 -1.83 -3.97 14.29
N ILE A 210 -2.05 -5.27 14.17
CA ILE A 210 -3.36 -5.83 13.83
C ILE A 210 -4.06 -6.26 15.12
N CYS A 211 -5.19 -5.64 15.42
CA CYS A 211 -5.92 -5.83 16.68
C CYS A 211 -7.42 -5.61 16.52
N ASP A 212 -8.23 -6.28 17.32
CA ASP A 212 -9.68 -6.22 17.20
C ASP A 212 -10.31 -5.13 18.08
N ARG A 213 -9.71 -4.83 19.23
CA ARG A 213 -10.25 -3.90 20.23
C ARG A 213 -9.13 -3.14 20.93
N LEU A 214 -9.07 -1.83 20.73
CA LEU A 214 -8.21 -0.93 21.49
C LEU A 214 -9.05 0.24 22.04
N SER A 215 -8.70 0.71 23.23
CA SER A 215 -9.22 1.97 23.75
C SER A 215 -8.63 3.17 22.99
N GLU A 216 -9.31 4.31 23.00
CA GLU A 216 -8.81 5.53 22.33
C GLU A 216 -7.44 5.98 22.84
N LEU A 217 -7.16 5.78 24.14
CA LEU A 217 -5.86 6.10 24.74
C LEU A 217 -4.74 5.19 24.23
N GLU A 218 -5.02 3.90 24.04
CA GLU A 218 -4.05 2.96 23.47
C GLU A 218 -3.79 3.26 22.01
N VAL A 219 -4.83 3.60 21.24
CA VAL A 219 -4.70 4.07 19.86
C VAL A 219 -3.76 5.26 19.78
N GLN A 220 -4.00 6.30 20.59
CA GLN A 220 -3.13 7.48 20.62
C GLN A 220 -1.70 7.14 21.04
N GLY A 221 -1.55 6.25 22.03
CA GLY A 221 -0.26 5.76 22.49
C GLY A 221 0.56 5.11 21.37
N PHE A 222 -0.04 4.17 20.62
CA PHE A 222 0.61 3.51 19.49
C PHE A 222 0.90 4.48 18.34
N VAL A 223 -0.06 5.32 17.96
CA VAL A 223 0.12 6.29 16.87
C VAL A 223 1.25 7.28 17.17
N SER A 224 1.39 7.73 18.41
CA SER A 224 2.48 8.62 18.83
C SER A 224 3.88 7.99 18.66
N GLN A 225 3.96 6.66 18.62
CA GLN A 225 5.19 5.87 18.45
C GLN A 225 5.40 5.38 17.01
N GLN A 226 4.68 5.97 16.04
CA GLN A 226 4.71 5.59 14.63
C GLN A 226 4.28 4.12 14.40
N ILE A 227 3.25 3.69 15.12
CA ILE A 227 2.62 2.38 14.95
C ILE A 227 1.22 2.62 14.38
N SER A 228 1.00 2.10 13.18
CA SER A 228 -0.28 2.13 12.49
C SER A 228 -1.17 0.99 12.97
N ILE A 229 -2.46 1.22 13.08
CA ILE A 229 -3.41 0.25 13.65
C ILE A 229 -4.35 -0.24 12.57
N TYR A 230 -4.45 -1.56 12.40
CA TYR A 230 -5.40 -2.19 11.48
C TYR A 230 -6.42 -3.00 12.30
N SER A 231 -7.70 -2.64 12.21
CA SER A 231 -8.79 -3.41 12.85
C SER A 231 -9.40 -4.43 11.89
N SER A 232 -9.45 -5.70 12.30
CA SER A 232 -10.01 -6.80 11.50
C SER A 232 -11.52 -6.70 11.27
N THR A 233 -12.21 -5.81 11.99
CA THR A 233 -13.63 -5.49 11.74
C THR A 233 -13.87 -4.87 10.35
N ALA A 234 -12.81 -4.42 9.68
CA ALA A 234 -12.81 -4.14 8.25
C ALA A 234 -12.55 -5.45 7.46
N GLU A 235 -13.62 -6.14 7.09
CA GLU A 235 -13.70 -7.36 6.25
C GLU A 235 -12.45 -7.64 5.40
N LEU A 236 -11.70 -8.69 5.78
CA LEU A 236 -10.71 -9.34 4.91
C LEU A 236 -11.46 -10.39 4.08
N PRO A 237 -11.61 -10.25 2.74
CA PRO A 237 -12.06 -11.37 1.92
C PRO A 237 -10.94 -12.41 1.87
N VAL A 238 -11.11 -13.51 2.59
CA VAL A 238 -10.17 -14.63 2.59
C VAL A 238 -10.49 -15.53 1.40
N GLN A 239 -9.72 -15.45 0.32
CA GLN A 239 -9.56 -16.56 -0.61
C GLN A 239 -8.07 -16.92 -0.68
N ALA A 240 -7.71 -18.01 -0.02
CA ALA A 240 -6.38 -18.58 -0.08
C ALA A 240 -6.26 -19.46 -1.33
N ASP A 241 -5.30 -19.17 -2.21
CA ASP A 241 -4.99 -20.03 -3.35
C ASP A 241 -4.02 -21.15 -2.93
N CYS A 242 -4.59 -22.25 -2.42
CA CYS A 242 -3.81 -23.43 -2.01
C CYS A 242 -3.16 -24.20 -3.20
N GLN A 243 -3.34 -23.78 -4.46
CA GLN A 243 -2.71 -24.46 -5.61
C GLN A 243 -1.18 -24.24 -5.66
N SER A 244 -0.69 -23.12 -5.12
CA SER A 244 0.75 -22.79 -5.11
C SER A 244 1.56 -23.61 -4.09
N CYS A 245 0.91 -24.27 -3.12
CA CYS A 245 1.57 -25.09 -2.08
C CYS A 245 1.80 -26.57 -2.49
N ALA A 246 1.46 -26.96 -3.72
CA ALA A 246 1.62 -28.33 -4.19
C ALA A 246 3.03 -28.67 -4.71
N ALA A 247 3.93 -27.69 -4.83
CA ALA A 247 5.29 -27.91 -5.32
C ALA A 247 6.20 -28.55 -4.25
N ILE A 248 7.01 -29.53 -4.68
CA ILE A 248 7.92 -30.35 -3.86
C ILE A 248 9.00 -29.53 -3.12
N GLU A 249 9.20 -28.27 -3.50
CA GLU A 249 10.18 -27.34 -2.94
C GLU A 249 9.67 -26.54 -1.73
N CYS A 250 8.54 -26.92 -1.13
CA CYS A 250 8.05 -26.30 0.10
C CYS A 250 8.96 -26.66 1.29
N PRO A 251 9.53 -25.69 2.03
CA PRO A 251 10.37 -25.96 3.22
C PRO A 251 9.65 -26.70 4.35
N LEU A 252 8.31 -26.77 4.29
CA LEU A 252 7.43 -27.43 5.25
C LEU A 252 6.90 -28.79 4.71
N HIS A 253 7.43 -29.29 3.60
CA HIS A 253 7.08 -30.60 3.04
C HIS A 253 7.56 -31.73 3.98
N GLY A 254 6.62 -32.54 4.48
CA GLY A 254 6.91 -33.70 5.34
C GLY A 254 6.82 -33.46 6.85
N TYR A 255 6.53 -32.24 7.32
CA TYR A 255 6.26 -31.98 8.74
C TYR A 255 4.80 -32.30 9.08
N VAL A 256 4.59 -33.13 10.11
CA VAL A 256 3.28 -33.69 10.49
C VAL A 256 2.30 -32.59 10.98
N ASP A 257 2.84 -31.49 11.52
CA ASP A 257 2.10 -30.31 11.97
C ASP A 257 2.16 -29.14 10.96
N SER A 258 2.49 -29.44 9.69
CA SER A 258 2.55 -28.42 8.65
C SER A 258 1.15 -27.90 8.29
N PRO A 259 0.92 -26.58 8.28
CA PRO A 259 -0.36 -26.00 7.83
C PRO A 259 -0.70 -26.36 6.37
N VAL A 260 0.28 -26.86 5.60
CA VAL A 260 0.08 -27.42 4.25
C VAL A 260 -0.71 -28.73 4.30
N ILE A 261 -0.48 -29.60 5.29
CA ILE A 261 -1.26 -30.84 5.47
C ILE A 261 -2.69 -30.51 5.90
N ALA A 262 -2.87 -29.48 6.74
CA ALA A 262 -4.19 -29.00 7.14
C ALA A 262 -4.99 -28.41 5.96
N CYS A 263 -4.38 -27.59 5.08
CA CYS A 263 -5.08 -27.14 3.85
C CYS A 263 -5.40 -28.33 2.93
N ARG A 264 -4.47 -29.29 2.78
CA ARG A 264 -4.70 -30.50 1.96
C ARG A 264 -5.86 -31.36 2.50
N GLN A 265 -5.94 -31.58 3.80
CA GLN A 265 -7.01 -32.35 4.43
C GLN A 265 -8.36 -31.64 4.29
N TYR A 266 -8.38 -30.31 4.41
CA TYR A 266 -9.59 -29.52 4.22
C TYR A 266 -10.11 -29.58 2.76
N CYS A 267 -9.21 -29.54 1.78
CA CYS A 267 -9.59 -29.67 0.36
C CYS A 267 -10.00 -31.10 -0.03
N VAL A 268 -9.46 -32.14 0.61
CA VAL A 268 -9.83 -33.55 0.34
C VAL A 268 -11.14 -33.94 1.04
N GLN A 269 -11.50 -33.30 2.15
CA GLN A 269 -12.79 -33.50 2.83
C GLN A 269 -13.96 -32.71 2.22
N ALA A 270 -13.68 -31.83 1.25
CA ALA A 270 -14.67 -31.03 0.53
C ALA A 270 -15.08 -31.64 -0.84
N LEU A 271 -14.68 -32.89 -1.10
CA LEU A 271 -15.16 -33.75 -2.20
C LEU A 271 -15.95 -34.93 -1.61
#